data_AF-A0A4P7NXU7-F1
#
_entry.id   AF-A0A4P7NXU7-F1
#
_cell.length_a   1.000
_cell.length_b   1.000
_cell.length_c   1.000
_cell.angle_alpha   90.00
_cell.angle_beta   90.00
_cell.angle_gamma   90.00
#
_symmetry.space_group_name_H-M   'P 1'
#
loop_
_entity.id
_entity.type
_entity.pdbx_description
1 polymer ?
#
loop_
_entity_poly.entity_id
_entity_poly.type
_entity_poly.pdbx_seq_one_letter_code
_entity_poly.pdbx_strand_id
1 'polypeptide(L)'
;MLWDDFVRSWRMDLSVFTKKDTFDTGGGPGVDTLIHHGRVYVLADRYGIGRLMDVSLQKLHQTLVKSKVPETNLNDIVAMVRFCYAELVPERLRRLVVHYISCNVETLWKIKEFQKLVEDYGNLARALVGSMLLRLD
;
A
#
# COMPACT_ATOMS: atom_id res chain seq x y z
N MET A 1 15.95 -3.31 8.96
CA MET A 1 15.27 -4.37 8.19
C MET A 1 13.97 -3.79 7.63
N LEU A 2 13.78 -3.77 6.31
CA LEU A 2 12.74 -3.03 5.55
C LEU A 2 11.38 -2.77 6.22
N TRP A 3 10.82 -3.71 6.99
CA TRP A 3 9.54 -3.49 7.67
C TRP A 3 9.57 -2.29 8.64
N ASP A 4 10.64 -2.13 9.42
CA ASP A 4 10.75 -1.01 10.35
C ASP A 4 10.88 0.32 9.62
N ASP A 5 11.54 0.30 8.45
CA ASP A 5 11.60 1.45 7.55
C ASP A 5 10.20 1.77 7.01
N PHE A 6 9.49 0.77 6.47
CA PHE A 6 8.11 0.93 6.01
C PHE A 6 7.19 1.52 7.09
N VAL A 7 7.30 1.08 8.34
CA VAL A 7 6.50 1.59 9.46
C VAL A 7 6.81 3.05 9.79
N ARG A 8 8.01 3.54 9.48
CA ARG A 8 8.48 4.90 9.81
C ARG A 8 8.34 5.88 8.63
N SER A 9 8.81 5.48 7.45
CA SER A 9 8.99 6.32 6.25
C SER A 9 7.69 6.91 5.68
N TRP A 10 6.55 6.31 6.02
CA TRP A 10 5.23 6.77 5.53
C TRP A 10 4.37 7.42 6.60
N ARG A 11 4.84 7.54 7.85
CA ARG A 11 4.09 8.25 8.89
C ARG A 11 3.99 9.72 8.56
N MET A 12 2.78 10.20 8.37
CA MET A 12 2.49 11.62 8.31
C MET A 12 1.99 12.10 9.66
N ASP A 13 2.54 13.23 10.13
CA ASP A 13 1.96 13.95 11.25
C ASP A 13 0.70 14.68 10.77
N LEU A 14 -0.45 14.04 10.99
CA LEU A 14 -1.77 14.61 10.71
C LEU A 14 -2.41 15.23 11.96
N SER A 15 -1.67 15.41 13.06
CA SER A 15 -2.22 15.97 14.31
C SER A 15 -2.82 17.37 14.11
N VAL A 16 -2.30 18.11 13.13
CA VAL A 16 -2.82 19.42 12.69
C VAL A 16 -4.21 19.32 12.05
N PHE A 17 -4.59 18.14 11.54
CA PHE A 17 -5.80 17.94 10.74
C PHE A 17 -6.88 17.11 11.43
N THR A 18 -6.52 16.33 12.44
CA THR A 18 -7.47 15.50 13.19
C THR A 18 -7.88 16.20 14.49
N LYS A 19 -9.06 16.83 14.50
CA LYS A 19 -9.85 16.79 15.75
C LYS A 19 -10.09 15.32 16.07
N LYS A 20 -9.99 14.99 17.36
CA LYS A 20 -9.90 13.64 17.93
C LYS A 20 -11.21 12.85 17.75
N ASP A 21 -11.60 12.57 16.52
CA ASP A 21 -12.65 11.62 16.18
C ASP A 21 -11.97 10.37 15.63
N THR A 22 -11.69 9.46 16.56
CA THR A 22 -11.26 8.09 16.27
C THR A 22 -12.39 7.39 15.54
N PHE A 23 -12.31 7.33 14.21
CA PHE A 23 -13.10 6.37 13.44
C PHE A 23 -12.54 4.98 13.72
N ASP A 24 -13.18 4.31 14.67
CA ASP A 24 -12.91 2.94 15.05
C ASP A 24 -13.43 2.03 13.93
N THR A 25 -12.57 1.68 12.97
CA THR A 25 -12.84 0.56 12.05
C THR A 25 -12.54 -0.72 12.82
N GLY A 26 -13.49 -1.16 13.63
CA GLY A 26 -13.49 -2.41 14.40
C GLY A 26 -13.70 -3.69 13.57
N GLY A 27 -13.53 -3.63 12.25
CA GLY A 27 -13.48 -4.77 11.36
C GLY A 27 -12.09 -4.89 10.77
N GLY A 28 -11.53 -6.11 10.72
CA GLY A 28 -10.29 -6.37 9.98
C GLY A 28 -10.38 -5.81 8.54
N PRO A 29 -9.25 -5.49 7.90
CA PRO A 29 -9.26 -4.92 6.56
C PRO A 29 -9.86 -5.92 5.57
N GLY A 30 -11.15 -5.75 5.24
CA GLY A 30 -11.74 -6.42 4.09
C GLY A 30 -11.18 -5.85 2.79
N VAL A 31 -11.31 -6.63 1.70
CA VAL A 31 -10.91 -6.33 0.30
C VAL A 31 -11.19 -4.87 -0.08
N ASP A 32 -12.36 -4.39 0.33
CA ASP A 32 -12.85 -3.07 0.00
C ASP A 32 -12.02 -1.95 0.62
N THR A 33 -11.41 -2.14 1.79
CA THR A 33 -10.76 -1.07 2.55
C THR A 33 -9.48 -0.56 1.88
N LEU A 34 -8.62 -1.47 1.37
CA LEU A 34 -7.35 -1.08 0.73
C LEU A 34 -7.59 -0.36 -0.60
N ILE A 35 -8.40 -0.96 -1.47
CA ILE A 35 -8.74 -0.40 -2.77
C ILE A 35 -9.54 0.90 -2.60
N HIS A 36 -10.44 0.98 -1.62
CA HIS A 36 -11.17 2.21 -1.31
C HIS A 36 -10.21 3.35 -0.97
N HIS A 37 -9.24 3.15 -0.08
CA HIS A 37 -8.25 4.19 0.20
C HIS A 37 -7.42 4.57 -1.03
N GLY A 38 -7.04 3.59 -1.87
CA GLY A 38 -6.36 3.85 -3.13
C GLY A 38 -7.19 4.69 -4.11
N ARG A 39 -8.48 4.37 -4.26
CA ARG A 39 -9.42 5.12 -5.13
C ARG A 39 -9.65 6.55 -4.63
N VAL A 40 -9.83 6.73 -3.32
CA VAL A 40 -9.95 8.07 -2.72
C VAL A 40 -8.68 8.88 -2.95
N TYR A 41 -7.50 8.26 -2.87
CA TYR A 41 -6.23 8.91 -3.19
C TYR A 41 -6.17 9.37 -4.65
N VAL A 42 -6.50 8.47 -5.60
CA VAL A 42 -6.52 8.79 -7.05
C VAL A 42 -7.54 9.89 -7.35
N LEU A 43 -8.71 9.87 -6.70
CA LEU A 43 -9.72 10.92 -6.82
C LEU A 43 -9.16 12.26 -6.31
N ALA A 44 -8.54 12.27 -5.14
CA ALA A 44 -7.96 13.46 -4.54
C ALA A 44 -6.85 14.05 -5.42
N ASP A 45 -5.99 13.21 -5.99
CA ASP A 45 -4.95 13.61 -6.95
C ASP A 45 -5.55 14.27 -8.19
N ARG A 46 -6.56 13.63 -8.79
CA ARG A 46 -7.27 14.14 -9.98
C ARG A 46 -7.86 15.53 -9.77
N TYR A 47 -8.35 15.84 -8.56
CA TYR A 47 -8.95 17.13 -8.24
C TYR A 47 -8.00 18.07 -7.48
N GLY A 48 -6.72 17.73 -7.30
CA GLY A 48 -5.73 18.56 -6.62
C GLY A 48 -6.01 18.76 -5.11
N ILE A 49 -6.72 17.84 -4.46
CA ILE A 49 -7.10 17.92 -3.05
C ILE A 49 -6.00 17.30 -2.18
N GLY A 50 -4.87 18.02 -2.00
CA GLY A 50 -3.67 17.51 -1.32
C GLY A 50 -3.93 16.91 0.07
N ARG A 51 -4.77 17.56 0.89
CA ARG A 51 -5.13 17.05 2.22
C ARG A 51 -5.82 15.69 2.17
N LEU A 52 -6.68 15.46 1.18
CA LEU A 52 -7.37 14.18 1.02
C LEU A 52 -6.40 13.11 0.51
N MET A 53 -5.42 13.48 -0.32
CA MET A 53 -4.32 12.58 -0.70
C MET A 53 -3.54 12.13 0.54
N ASP A 54 -3.13 13.05 1.42
CA ASP A 54 -2.35 12.70 2.60
C ASP A 54 -3.14 11.82 3.59
N VAL A 55 -4.41 12.17 3.87
CA VAL A 55 -5.25 11.37 4.76
C VAL A 55 -5.53 9.98 4.19
N SER A 56 -5.84 9.85 2.91
CA SER A 56 -6.11 8.56 2.27
C SER A 56 -4.86 7.67 2.23
N LEU A 57 -3.69 8.24 1.92
CA LEU A 57 -2.42 7.52 1.94
C LEU A 57 -2.04 7.07 3.35
N GLN A 58 -2.23 7.93 4.36
CA GLN A 58 -1.95 7.60 5.76
C GLN A 58 -2.88 6.49 6.27
N LYS A 59 -4.18 6.54 5.93
CA LYS A 59 -5.12 5.46 6.29
C LYS A 59 -4.74 4.15 5.62
N LEU A 60 -4.35 4.18 4.34
CA LEU A 60 -3.85 3.00 3.65
C LEU A 60 -2.61 2.43 4.35
N HIS A 61 -1.62 3.27 4.68
CA HIS A 61 -0.43 2.86 5.42
C HIS A 61 -0.78 2.18 6.75
N GLN A 62 -1.65 2.80 7.55
CA GLN A 62 -2.09 2.25 8.82
C GLN A 62 -2.78 0.89 8.66
N THR A 63 -3.62 0.74 7.64
CA THR A 63 -4.29 -0.52 7.33
C THR A 63 -3.27 -1.60 6.95
N LEU A 64 -2.25 -1.27 6.16
CA LEU A 64 -1.16 -2.18 5.79
C LEU A 64 -0.23 -2.52 6.97
N VAL A 65 -0.04 -1.61 7.93
CA VAL A 65 0.72 -1.91 9.14
C VAL A 65 -0.06 -2.85 10.07
N LYS A 66 -1.38 -2.61 10.20
CA LYS A 66 -2.27 -3.49 10.97
C LYS A 66 -2.42 -4.87 10.34
N SER A 67 -2.29 -4.98 9.01
CA SER A 67 -2.40 -6.25 8.29
C SER A 67 -1.23 -7.21 8.46
N LYS A 68 -0.20 -6.88 9.25
CA LYS A 68 0.90 -7.81 9.57
C LYS A 68 0.44 -9.06 10.36
N VAL A 69 -0.82 -9.12 10.78
CA VAL A 69 -1.42 -10.29 11.44
C VAL A 69 -1.63 -11.41 10.40
N PRO A 70 -1.32 -12.70 10.70
CA PRO A 70 -1.15 -13.77 9.71
C PRO A 70 -2.37 -14.14 8.87
N GLU A 71 -3.52 -13.50 9.10
CA GLU A 71 -4.80 -13.78 8.45
C GLU A 71 -5.28 -12.65 7.55
N THR A 72 -4.50 -11.59 7.37
CA THR A 72 -4.87 -10.60 6.37
C THR A 72 -4.87 -11.28 5.01
N ASN A 73 -6.04 -11.22 4.37
CA ASN A 73 -6.34 -11.87 3.12
C ASN A 73 -5.33 -11.38 2.06
N LEU A 74 -4.27 -12.16 1.83
CA LEU A 74 -3.18 -11.79 0.92
C LEU A 74 -3.71 -11.50 -0.50
N ASN A 75 -4.88 -12.05 -0.82
CA ASN A 75 -5.67 -11.73 -2.02
C ASN A 75 -5.98 -10.24 -2.15
N ASP A 76 -6.23 -9.54 -1.05
CA ASP A 76 -6.55 -8.10 -1.03
C ASP A 76 -5.32 -7.28 -1.39
N ILE A 77 -4.14 -7.74 -0.95
CA ILE A 77 -2.86 -7.14 -1.35
C ILE A 77 -2.62 -7.36 -2.84
N VAL A 78 -2.86 -8.57 -3.35
CA VAL A 78 -2.75 -8.86 -4.79
C VAL A 78 -3.70 -7.99 -5.61
N ALA A 79 -4.95 -7.82 -5.15
CA ALA A 79 -5.92 -6.95 -5.79
C ALA A 79 -5.48 -5.47 -5.78
N MET A 80 -4.88 -5.01 -4.68
CA MET A 80 -4.32 -3.67 -4.57
C MET A 80 -3.14 -3.45 -5.51
N VAL A 81 -2.22 -4.42 -5.63
CA VAL A 81 -1.10 -4.35 -6.59
C VAL A 81 -1.64 -4.29 -8.01
N ARG A 82 -2.62 -5.15 -8.35
CA ARG A 82 -3.28 -5.13 -9.66
C ARG A 82 -3.88 -3.75 -9.96
N PHE A 83 -4.61 -3.17 -9.02
CA PHE A 83 -5.16 -1.81 -9.15
C PHE A 83 -4.07 -0.78 -9.43
N CYS A 84 -2.97 -0.79 -8.67
CA CYS A 84 -1.87 0.17 -8.83
C CYS A 84 -1.15 0.11 -10.19
N TYR A 85 -1.21 -1.02 -10.90
CA TYR A 85 -0.49 -1.23 -12.15
C TYR A 85 -1.40 -1.33 -13.39
N ALA A 86 -2.69 -1.63 -13.21
CA ALA A 86 -3.67 -1.64 -14.29
C ALA A 86 -4.26 -0.24 -14.58
N GLU A 87 -4.25 0.67 -13.60
CA GLU A 87 -4.81 2.02 -13.72
C GLU A 87 -3.74 3.11 -13.70
N LEU A 88 -4.10 4.33 -14.12
CA LEU A 88 -3.27 5.53 -13.98
C LEU A 88 -3.26 5.98 -12.52
N VAL A 89 -2.39 5.35 -11.74
CA VAL A 89 -2.21 5.63 -10.31
C VAL A 89 -0.99 6.52 -10.08
N PRO A 90 -1.07 7.56 -9.21
CA PRO A 90 0.07 8.42 -8.93
C PRO A 90 1.25 7.65 -8.32
N GLU A 91 2.47 8.08 -8.67
CA GLU A 91 3.69 7.37 -8.31
C GLU A 91 3.90 7.23 -6.80
N ARG A 92 3.47 8.23 -6.01
CA ARG A 92 3.58 8.19 -4.55
C ARG A 92 2.78 7.03 -3.94
N LEU A 93 1.59 6.74 -4.46
CA LEU A 93 0.79 5.59 -4.03
C LEU A 93 1.43 4.27 -4.47
N ARG A 94 1.92 4.20 -5.72
CA ARG A 94 2.67 3.03 -6.21
C ARG A 94 3.88 2.71 -5.34
N ARG A 95 4.69 3.70 -4.98
CA ARG A 95 5.87 3.53 -4.11
C ARG A 95 5.50 2.97 -2.73
N LEU A 96 4.39 3.41 -2.14
CA LEU A 96 3.93 2.88 -0.86
C LEU A 96 3.60 1.40 -0.94
N VAL A 97 2.85 1.02 -1.98
CA VAL A 97 2.47 -0.38 -2.22
C VAL A 97 3.70 -1.23 -2.49
N VAL A 98 4.62 -0.77 -3.36
CA VAL A 98 5.89 -1.47 -3.66
C VAL A 98 6.70 -1.69 -2.39
N HIS A 99 6.86 -0.66 -1.55
CA HIS A 99 7.61 -0.78 -0.30
C HIS A 99 6.99 -1.85 0.62
N TYR A 100 5.66 -1.87 0.76
CA TYR A 100 4.97 -2.91 1.53
C TYR A 100 5.20 -4.33 0.98
N ILE A 101 5.01 -4.53 -0.32
CA ILE A 101 5.15 -5.86 -0.93
C ILE A 101 6.59 -6.35 -0.92
N SER A 102 7.59 -5.46 -1.00
CA SER A 102 9.00 -5.82 -0.83
C SER A 102 9.31 -6.33 0.58
N CYS A 103 8.65 -5.78 1.61
CA CYS A 103 8.78 -6.27 2.98
C CYS A 103 8.21 -7.68 3.16
N ASN A 104 7.21 -8.06 2.35
CA ASN A 104 6.45 -9.30 2.48
C ASN A 104 6.62 -10.22 1.26
N VAL A 105 7.64 -9.99 0.44
CA VAL A 105 7.80 -10.62 -0.88
C VAL A 105 7.88 -12.14 -0.78
N GLU A 106 8.54 -12.67 0.26
CA GLU A 106 8.68 -14.12 0.50
C GLU A 106 7.34 -14.81 0.72
N THR A 107 6.38 -14.11 1.34
CA THR A 107 5.02 -14.61 1.56
C THR A 107 4.18 -14.44 0.32
N LEU A 108 4.22 -13.25 -0.31
CA LEU A 108 3.45 -12.94 -1.52
C LEU A 108 3.88 -13.79 -2.71
N TRP A 109 5.16 -14.13 -2.82
CA TRP A 109 5.69 -14.96 -3.90
C TRP A 109 5.13 -16.38 -3.91
N LYS A 110 4.54 -16.86 -2.80
CA LYS A 110 3.85 -18.17 -2.76
C LYS A 110 2.50 -18.16 -3.47
N ILE A 111 1.99 -16.97 -3.85
CA ILE A 111 0.69 -16.78 -4.49
C ILE A 111 0.89 -16.70 -6.00
N LYS A 112 0.24 -17.60 -6.75
CA LYS A 112 0.38 -17.68 -8.22
C LYS A 112 -0.09 -16.41 -8.91
N GLU A 113 -1.16 -15.81 -8.40
CA GLU A 113 -1.70 -14.56 -8.92
C GLU A 113 -0.71 -13.41 -8.74
N PHE A 114 0.08 -13.39 -7.66
CA PHE A 114 1.13 -12.39 -7.48
C PHE A 114 2.29 -12.60 -8.44
N GLN A 115 2.75 -13.85 -8.63
CA GLN A 115 3.79 -14.18 -9.63
C GLN A 115 3.36 -13.70 -11.02
N LYS A 116 2.11 -14.00 -11.41
CA LYS A 116 1.54 -13.54 -12.67
C LYS A 116 1.52 -12.02 -12.81
N LEU A 117 1.22 -11.26 -11.75
CA LEU A 117 1.33 -9.80 -11.80
C LEU A 117 2.76 -9.33 -12.06
N VAL A 118 3.76 -9.98 -11.45
CA VAL A 118 5.17 -9.63 -11.69
C VAL A 118 5.60 -9.93 -13.12
N GLU A 119 5.09 -11.02 -13.71
CA GLU A 119 5.31 -11.37 -15.12
C GLU A 119 4.61 -10.38 -16.08
N ASP A 120 3.33 -10.07 -15.81
CA ASP A 120 2.50 -9.21 -16.66
C ASP A 120 2.98 -7.74 -16.65
N TYR A 121 3.56 -7.26 -15.53
CA TYR A 121 3.93 -5.87 -15.32
C TYR A 121 5.45 -5.70 -15.10
N GLY A 122 6.21 -5.53 -16.18
CA GLY A 122 7.68 -5.36 -16.10
C GLY A 122 8.14 -4.14 -15.26
N ASN A 123 7.33 -3.10 -15.15
CA ASN A 123 7.58 -1.97 -14.24
C ASN A 123 7.40 -2.35 -12.76
N LEU A 124 6.49 -3.28 -12.42
CA LEU A 124 6.38 -3.87 -11.08
C LEU A 124 7.62 -4.69 -10.77
N ALA A 125 8.04 -5.56 -11.68
CA ALA A 125 9.25 -6.37 -11.52
C ALA A 125 10.49 -5.48 -11.25
N ARG A 126 10.67 -4.42 -12.05
CA ARG A 126 11.76 -3.45 -11.85
C ARG A 126 11.69 -2.76 -10.47
N ALA A 127 10.50 -2.31 -10.06
CA ALA A 127 10.32 -1.63 -8.79
C ALA A 127 10.58 -2.55 -7.58
N LEU A 128 10.13 -3.81 -7.67
CA LEU A 128 10.39 -4.84 -6.66
C LEU A 128 11.89 -5.12 -6.54
N VAL A 129 12.58 -5.40 -7.65
CA VAL A 129 14.03 -5.66 -7.64
C VAL A 129 14.77 -4.47 -7.05
N GLY A 130 14.48 -3.24 -7.51
CA GLY A 130 15.11 -2.02 -6.99
C GLY A 130 14.90 -1.85 -5.48
N SER A 131 13.69 -2.12 -4.99
CA SER A 131 13.38 -2.04 -3.56
C SER A 131 14.00 -3.17 -2.74
N MET A 132 14.20 -4.36 -3.31
CA MET A 132 14.83 -5.49 -2.63
C MET A 132 16.35 -5.39 -2.58
N LEU A 133 16.99 -4.69 -3.52
CA LEU A 133 18.44 -4.41 -3.46
C LEU A 133 18.82 -3.66 -2.18
N LEU A 134 17.92 -2.80 -1.66
CA LEU A 134 18.08 -2.13 -0.36
C LEU A 134 18.12 -3.09 0.85
N ARG A 135 17.89 -4.40 0.66
CA ARG A 135 18.05 -5.44 1.70
C ARG A 135 19.46 -6.00 1.78
N LEU A 136 20.27 -5.79 0.73
CA LEU A 136 21.59 -6.38 0.58
C LEU A 136 22.70 -5.46 1.11
N ASP A 137 22.36 -4.21 1.38
CA ASP A 137 23.20 -3.20 2.05
C ASP A 137 22.97 -3.22 3.58
#